data_AF-A0A5E7A0Q3-F1
#
_entry.id   AF-A0A5E7A0Q3-F1
#
_cell.length_a   1.000
_cell.length_b   1.000
_cell.length_c   1.000
_cell.angle_alpha   90.00
_cell.angle_beta   90.00
_cell.angle_gamma   90.00
#
_symmetry.space_group_name_H-M   'P 1'
#
loop_
_entity.id
_entity.type
_entity.pdbx_description
1 polymer ?
#
loop_
_entity_poly.entity_id
_entity_poly.type
_entity_poly.pdbx_seq_one_letter_code
_entity_poly.pdbx_strand_id
1 'polypeptide(L)'
;MPAKRADETQGVHQVADENQIDLEDPAVQTAIAAAVEAATLGLKNKNTELLGSLRTTKTELEGFKSQFEGLDIAAVKGLLTKVGQDEETKLIAEGKLDEVITRRTERLRTDYDTKLAAEKARADKAEQFAAKYSDKVLADSIRAAAIKAGALPEAAEDIILRARGTFKLSEDGEAIATDRDGEVVYGKDGKTPLSPLEWAESLRETATHLWPRAQGAGQTGDNGGKATKKWGEYTETERAAIARDNPELFKKIQATKGT
;
A
#
# COMPACT_ATOMS: atom_id res chain seq x y z
N MET A 1 32.84 -92.94 134.56
CA MET A 1 31.64 -92.58 135.36
C MET A 1 31.09 -91.24 134.87
N PRO A 2 29.77 -91.03 134.92
CA PRO A 2 28.99 -90.35 133.88
C PRO A 2 28.60 -88.90 134.23
N ALA A 3 28.21 -88.10 133.22
CA ALA A 3 27.24 -87.00 133.40
C ALA A 3 26.55 -86.65 132.07
N LYS A 4 25.26 -86.33 132.21
CA LYS A 4 24.16 -86.14 131.24
C LYS A 4 23.94 -84.65 130.89
N ARG A 5 23.11 -84.45 129.85
CA ARG A 5 22.30 -83.26 129.43
C ARG A 5 22.95 -82.41 128.33
N ALA A 6 22.22 -81.85 127.34
CA ALA A 6 20.79 -81.56 127.22
C ALA A 6 20.29 -81.66 125.75
N ASP A 7 18.97 -81.73 125.62
CA ASP A 7 18.12 -81.68 124.43
C ASP A 7 18.00 -80.22 123.91
N GLU A 8 18.02 -80.02 122.60
CA GLU A 8 17.28 -78.93 121.93
C GLU A 8 17.15 -79.20 120.42
N THR A 9 15.92 -79.18 119.96
CA THR A 9 15.51 -79.30 118.55
C THR A 9 15.60 -77.93 117.88
N GLN A 10 16.05 -77.85 116.62
CA GLN A 10 15.43 -77.01 115.59
C GLN A 10 16.01 -77.30 114.21
N GLY A 11 15.09 -77.48 113.25
CA GLY A 11 15.40 -77.80 111.86
C GLY A 11 15.98 -76.62 111.08
N VAL A 12 16.68 -76.95 110.01
CA VAL A 12 17.00 -75.99 108.95
C VAL A 12 16.75 -76.69 107.61
N HIS A 13 15.79 -76.14 106.89
CA HIS A 13 15.49 -76.50 105.51
C HIS A 13 16.65 -76.14 104.56
N GLN A 14 16.78 -77.01 103.55
CA GLN A 14 17.56 -76.91 102.32
C GLN A 14 17.64 -75.50 101.70
N VAL A 15 18.81 -75.17 101.14
CA VAL A 15 18.98 -74.08 100.16
C VAL A 15 19.70 -74.66 98.93
N ALA A 16 19.14 -74.38 97.75
CA ALA A 16 19.43 -74.97 96.45
C ALA A 16 20.40 -74.13 95.60
N ASP A 17 20.93 -74.76 94.53
CA ASP A 17 21.78 -74.25 93.44
C ASP A 17 21.50 -72.79 92.99
N GLU A 18 22.53 -71.92 93.01
CA GLU A 18 22.41 -70.46 92.83
C GLU A 18 22.78 -69.91 91.42
N ASN A 19 22.97 -70.73 90.38
CA ASN A 19 23.57 -70.25 89.12
C ASN A 19 22.73 -70.41 87.82
N GLN A 20 21.40 -70.53 87.89
CA GLN A 20 20.55 -70.53 86.69
C GLN A 20 19.67 -69.28 86.66
N ILE A 21 19.89 -68.38 85.69
CA ILE A 21 19.05 -67.19 85.49
C ILE A 21 17.70 -67.65 84.94
N ASP A 22 16.64 -67.43 85.70
CA ASP A 22 15.28 -67.68 85.26
C ASP A 22 14.87 -66.55 84.28
N LEU A 23 14.69 -66.92 83.01
CA LEU A 23 14.29 -66.01 81.95
C LEU A 23 12.79 -65.66 82.00
N GLU A 24 12.01 -66.39 82.78
CA GLU A 24 10.59 -66.12 83.04
C GLU A 24 10.38 -65.25 84.29
N ASP A 25 11.47 -64.91 84.99
CA ASP A 25 11.41 -63.96 86.10
C ASP A 25 10.94 -62.58 85.61
N PRO A 26 9.89 -62.00 86.23
CA PRO A 26 9.34 -60.71 85.80
C PRO A 26 10.35 -59.55 85.78
N ALA A 27 11.35 -59.55 86.67
CA ALA A 27 12.38 -58.51 86.71
C ALA A 27 13.40 -58.67 85.58
N VAL A 28 13.77 -59.91 85.23
CA VAL A 28 14.65 -60.22 84.08
C VAL A 28 13.96 -59.85 82.76
N GLN A 29 12.68 -60.19 82.60
CA GLN A 29 11.89 -59.80 81.42
C GLN A 29 11.77 -58.27 81.28
N THR A 30 11.57 -57.57 82.40
CA THR A 30 11.50 -56.10 82.42
C THR A 30 12.83 -55.47 82.00
N ALA A 31 13.96 -55.99 82.48
CA ALA A 31 15.29 -55.50 82.12
C ALA A 31 15.62 -55.72 80.63
N ILE A 32 15.25 -56.88 80.08
CA ILE A 32 15.41 -57.20 78.65
C ILE A 32 14.53 -56.27 77.81
N ALA A 33 13.27 -56.08 78.19
CA ALA A 33 12.36 -55.16 77.49
C ALA A 33 12.89 -53.73 77.49
N ALA A 34 13.41 -53.24 78.62
CA ALA A 34 14.02 -51.92 78.73
C ALA A 34 15.27 -51.76 77.86
N ALA A 35 16.14 -52.78 77.80
CA ALA A 35 17.33 -52.77 76.96
C ALA A 35 17.00 -52.79 75.46
N VAL A 36 15.99 -53.57 75.05
CA VAL A 36 15.50 -53.62 73.67
C VAL A 36 14.83 -52.30 73.28
N GLU A 37 14.04 -51.71 74.17
CA GLU A 37 13.42 -50.40 73.94
C GLU A 37 14.47 -49.30 73.81
N ALA A 38 15.50 -49.29 74.67
CA ALA A 38 16.61 -48.35 74.57
C ALA A 38 17.41 -48.50 73.26
N ALA A 39 17.70 -49.74 72.84
CA ALA A 39 18.43 -50.01 71.59
C ALA A 39 17.59 -49.67 70.33
N THR A 40 16.26 -49.77 70.40
CA THR A 40 15.37 -49.52 69.26
C THR A 40 14.80 -48.10 69.21
N LEU A 41 14.92 -47.32 70.29
CA LEU A 41 14.39 -45.95 70.40
C LEU A 41 14.87 -45.04 69.27
N GLY A 42 16.18 -45.06 68.97
CA GLY A 42 16.78 -44.24 67.90
C GLY A 42 16.25 -44.59 66.52
N LEU A 43 16.09 -45.89 66.23
CA LEU A 43 15.47 -46.37 65.00
C LEU A 43 14.00 -45.95 64.91
N LYS A 44 13.25 -46.06 66.01
CA LYS A 44 11.84 -45.69 66.08
C LYS A 44 11.64 -44.20 65.81
N ASN A 45 12.45 -43.35 66.44
CA ASN A 45 12.43 -41.89 66.23
C ASN A 45 12.76 -41.53 64.77
N LYS A 46 13.82 -42.11 64.20
CA LYS A 46 14.21 -41.89 62.79
C LYS A 46 13.13 -42.35 61.83
N ASN A 47 12.48 -43.48 62.11
CA ASN A 47 11.40 -44.01 61.29
C ASN A 47 10.17 -43.08 61.33
N THR A 48 9.81 -42.55 62.50
CA THR A 48 8.74 -41.55 62.62
C THR A 48 9.05 -40.27 61.83
N GLU A 49 10.28 -39.77 61.92
CA GLU A 49 10.73 -38.59 61.17
C GLU A 49 10.67 -38.84 59.65
N LEU A 50 11.23 -39.95 59.18
CA LEU A 50 11.23 -40.32 57.75
C LEU A 50 9.81 -40.51 57.21
N LEU A 51 8.92 -41.14 57.97
CA LEU A 51 7.51 -41.28 57.60
C LEU A 51 6.80 -39.92 57.56
N GLY A 52 7.16 -39.00 58.46
CA GLY A 52 6.71 -37.61 58.43
C GLY A 52 7.14 -36.91 57.15
N SER A 53 8.43 -36.89 56.83
CA SER A 53 8.97 -36.30 55.61
C SER A 53 8.36 -36.91 54.35
N LEU A 54 8.21 -38.24 54.30
CA LEU A 54 7.62 -38.94 53.16
C LEU A 54 6.17 -38.51 52.92
N ARG A 55 5.38 -38.33 54.00
CA ARG A 55 4.01 -37.81 53.90
C ARG A 55 4.00 -36.39 53.39
N THR A 56 4.85 -35.51 53.93
CA THR A 56 4.94 -34.11 53.49
C THR A 56 5.30 -34.01 52.02
N THR A 57 6.36 -34.71 51.57
CA THR A 57 6.78 -34.73 50.17
C THR A 57 5.69 -35.31 49.25
N LYS A 58 4.95 -36.33 49.72
CA LYS A 58 3.85 -36.89 48.94
C LYS A 58 2.72 -35.87 48.77
N THR A 59 2.34 -35.15 49.83
CA THR A 59 1.32 -34.10 49.77
C THR A 59 1.76 -32.95 48.86
N GLU A 60 3.02 -32.51 48.94
CA GLU A 60 3.57 -31.49 48.05
C GLU A 60 3.58 -31.94 46.59
N LEU A 61 3.95 -33.20 46.32
CA LEU A 61 3.95 -33.78 44.97
C LEU A 61 2.53 -33.84 44.39
N GLU A 62 1.56 -34.24 45.19
CA GLU A 62 0.14 -34.25 44.80
C GLU A 62 -0.37 -32.82 44.54
N GLY A 63 0.04 -31.85 45.36
CA GLY A 63 -0.24 -30.43 45.14
C GLY A 63 0.38 -29.88 43.85
N PHE A 64 1.64 -30.21 43.55
CA PHE A 64 2.26 -29.85 42.27
C PHE A 64 1.55 -30.52 41.09
N LYS A 65 1.23 -31.80 41.19
CA LYS A 65 0.55 -32.53 40.12
C LYS A 65 -0.82 -31.93 39.80
N SER A 66 -1.59 -31.54 40.80
CA SER A 66 -2.91 -30.91 40.58
C SER A 66 -2.78 -29.53 39.92
N GLN A 67 -1.74 -28.74 40.25
CA GLN A 67 -1.47 -27.47 39.59
C GLN A 67 -1.14 -27.61 38.10
N PHE A 68 -0.57 -28.74 37.68
CA PHE A 68 -0.23 -29.04 36.28
C PHE A 68 -1.23 -29.97 35.60
N GLU A 69 -2.31 -30.37 36.27
CA GLU A 69 -3.29 -31.30 35.72
C GLU A 69 -4.03 -30.64 34.55
N GLY A 70 -3.94 -31.23 33.36
CA GLY A 70 -4.48 -30.67 32.12
C GLY A 70 -3.53 -29.72 31.36
N LEU A 71 -2.32 -29.44 31.87
CA LEU A 71 -1.29 -28.69 31.15
C LEU A 71 -0.34 -29.63 30.41
N ASP A 72 -0.28 -29.51 29.08
CA ASP A 72 0.75 -30.16 28.28
C ASP A 72 2.08 -29.40 28.41
N ILE A 73 3.00 -29.95 29.21
CA ILE A 73 4.32 -29.37 29.47
C ILE A 73 5.15 -29.25 28.18
N ALA A 74 5.00 -30.17 27.22
CA ALA A 74 5.71 -30.10 25.94
C ALA A 74 5.15 -28.95 25.08
N ALA A 75 3.83 -28.77 25.07
CA ALA A 75 3.20 -27.62 24.44
C ALA A 75 3.62 -26.30 25.07
N VAL A 76 3.70 -26.23 26.41
CA VAL A 76 4.18 -25.04 27.14
C VAL A 76 5.63 -24.72 26.79
N LYS A 77 6.53 -25.71 26.75
CA LYS A 77 7.92 -25.52 26.32
C LYS A 77 8.02 -25.09 24.85
N GLY A 78 7.16 -25.64 23.99
CA GLY A 78 7.05 -25.24 22.59
C GLY A 78 6.58 -23.80 22.44
N LEU A 79 5.60 -23.38 23.25
CA LEU A 79 5.13 -21.99 23.32
C LEU A 79 6.25 -21.06 23.79
N LEU A 80 7.00 -21.43 24.83
CA LEU A 80 8.12 -20.64 25.35
C LEU A 80 9.23 -20.44 24.31
N THR A 81 9.51 -21.48 23.52
CA THR A 81 10.47 -21.39 22.41
C THR A 81 9.97 -20.43 21.33
N LYS A 82 8.67 -20.46 20.98
CA LYS A 82 8.07 -19.52 20.02
C LYS A 82 8.02 -18.09 20.56
N VAL A 83 7.75 -17.92 21.85
CA VAL A 83 7.80 -16.63 22.56
C VAL A 83 9.20 -16.02 22.50
N GLY A 84 10.25 -16.84 22.59
CA GLY A 84 11.64 -16.38 22.47
C GLY A 84 12.07 -15.97 21.06
N GLN A 85 11.33 -16.35 20.02
CA GLN A 85 11.67 -16.09 18.62
C GLN A 85 10.99 -14.85 18.04
N ASP A 86 9.87 -14.44 18.63
CA ASP A 86 9.07 -13.32 18.16
C ASP A 86 9.09 -12.21 19.21
N GLU A 87 9.74 -11.08 18.91
CA GLU A 87 9.91 -9.99 19.86
C GLU A 87 8.58 -9.48 20.40
N GLU A 88 7.52 -9.48 19.58
CA GLU A 88 6.18 -9.10 20.02
C GLU A 88 5.62 -10.10 21.02
N THR A 89 5.83 -11.40 20.81
CA THR A 89 5.41 -12.45 21.74
C THR A 89 6.21 -12.40 23.04
N LYS A 90 7.51 -12.05 22.98
CA LYS A 90 8.33 -11.77 24.17
C LYS A 90 7.78 -10.61 24.98
N LEU A 91 7.42 -9.50 24.32
CA LEU A 91 6.81 -8.34 25.00
C LEU A 91 5.45 -8.69 25.62
N ILE A 92 4.65 -9.54 24.97
CA ILE A 92 3.39 -10.06 25.53
C ILE A 92 3.68 -10.89 26.80
N ALA A 93 4.67 -11.79 26.76
CA ALA A 93 5.04 -12.62 27.91
C ALA A 93 5.63 -11.79 29.07
N GLU A 94 6.32 -10.69 28.76
CA GLU A 94 6.84 -9.71 29.73
C GLU A 94 5.75 -8.76 30.26
N GLY A 95 4.50 -8.87 29.79
CA GLY A 95 3.38 -8.00 30.20
C GLY A 95 3.43 -6.58 29.62
N LYS A 96 4.34 -6.31 28.67
CA LYS A 96 4.54 -5.02 28.01
C LYS A 96 3.55 -4.82 26.85
N LEU A 97 2.26 -4.86 27.17
CA LEU A 97 1.19 -4.79 26.17
C LEU A 97 1.16 -3.45 25.43
N ASP A 98 1.50 -2.34 26.09
CA ASP A 98 1.53 -1.00 25.48
C ASP A 98 2.58 -0.90 24.35
N GLU A 99 3.74 -1.55 24.53
CA GLU A 99 4.81 -1.60 23.52
C GLU A 99 4.39 -2.43 22.30
N VAL A 100 3.67 -3.54 22.54
CA VAL A 100 3.08 -4.39 21.49
C VAL A 100 2.03 -3.62 20.69
N ILE A 101 1.12 -2.91 21.37
CA ILE A 101 0.10 -2.10 20.72
C ILE A 101 0.75 -1.00 19.88
N THR A 102 1.75 -0.30 20.43
CA THR A 102 2.49 0.74 19.72
C THR A 102 3.12 0.17 18.44
N ARG A 103 3.84 -0.95 18.52
CA ARG A 103 4.43 -1.63 17.36
C ARG A 103 3.39 -2.07 16.33
N ARG A 104 2.27 -2.65 16.77
CA ARG A 104 1.17 -3.02 15.88
C ARG A 104 0.61 -1.81 15.15
N THR A 105 0.39 -0.71 15.86
CA THR A 105 -0.15 0.53 15.31
C THR A 105 0.82 1.17 14.32
N GLU A 106 2.12 1.19 14.62
CA GLU A 106 3.15 1.72 13.70
C GLU A 106 3.26 0.87 12.43
N ARG A 107 3.27 -0.45 12.56
CA ARG A 107 3.27 -1.39 11.44
C ARG A 107 2.01 -1.23 10.59
N LEU A 108 0.85 -1.12 11.23
CA LEU A 108 -0.44 -0.90 10.55
C LEU A 108 -0.44 0.44 9.80
N ARG A 109 0.02 1.52 10.45
CA ARG A 109 0.16 2.84 9.81
C ARG A 109 1.06 2.77 8.59
N THR A 110 2.23 2.14 8.71
CA THR A 110 3.19 1.99 7.61
C THR A 110 2.62 1.18 6.45
N ASP A 111 1.90 0.09 6.74
CA ASP A 111 1.22 -0.72 5.72
C ASP A 111 0.13 0.07 5.00
N TYR A 112 -0.70 0.83 5.73
CA TYR A 112 -1.70 1.71 5.12
C TYR A 112 -1.07 2.84 4.30
N ASP A 113 -0.03 3.49 4.79
CA ASP A 113 0.67 4.55 4.06
C ASP A 113 1.27 4.01 2.76
N THR A 114 1.84 2.79 2.81
CA THR A 114 2.38 2.10 1.62
C THR A 114 1.27 1.79 0.61
N LYS A 115 0.15 1.23 1.06
CA LYS A 115 -1.02 0.93 0.21
C LYS A 115 -1.62 2.21 -0.39
N LEU A 116 -1.75 3.26 0.41
CA LEU A 116 -2.28 4.54 -0.04
C LEU A 116 -1.36 5.18 -1.09
N ALA A 117 -0.05 5.14 -0.89
CA ALA A 117 0.92 5.63 -1.87
C ALA A 117 0.85 4.83 -3.18
N ALA A 118 0.71 3.50 -3.10
CA ALA A 118 0.58 2.64 -4.26
C ALA A 118 -0.71 2.92 -5.05
N GLU A 119 -1.84 3.06 -4.36
CA GLU A 119 -3.12 3.38 -5.00
C GLU A 119 -3.14 4.78 -5.61
N LYS A 120 -2.55 5.78 -4.93
CA LYS A 120 -2.38 7.12 -5.51
C LYS A 120 -1.54 7.06 -6.78
N ALA A 121 -0.40 6.37 -6.76
CA ALA A 121 0.43 6.23 -7.95
C ALA A 121 -0.28 5.49 -9.10
N ARG A 122 -1.19 4.56 -8.78
CA ARG A 122 -2.04 3.89 -9.77
C ARG A 122 -3.10 4.83 -10.34
N ALA A 123 -3.79 5.60 -9.49
CA ALA A 123 -4.77 6.59 -9.90
C ALA A 123 -4.14 7.66 -10.79
N ASP A 124 -3.02 8.25 -10.37
CA ASP A 124 -2.30 9.28 -11.15
C ASP A 124 -1.90 8.77 -12.54
N LYS A 125 -1.43 7.51 -12.64
CA LYS A 125 -1.10 6.89 -13.92
C LYS A 125 -2.34 6.68 -14.80
N ALA A 126 -3.45 6.24 -14.22
CA ALA A 126 -4.70 6.04 -14.93
C ALA A 126 -5.27 7.38 -15.44
N GLU A 127 -5.26 8.42 -14.62
CA GLU A 127 -5.70 9.77 -14.99
C GLU A 127 -4.84 10.35 -16.11
N GLN A 128 -3.51 10.24 -16.01
CA GLN A 128 -2.60 10.70 -17.07
C GLN A 128 -2.80 9.93 -18.38
N PHE A 129 -3.05 8.62 -18.30
CA PHE A 129 -3.36 7.82 -19.48
C PHE A 129 -4.70 8.22 -20.09
N ALA A 130 -5.74 8.38 -19.28
CA ALA A 130 -7.07 8.80 -19.70
C ALA A 130 -7.04 10.19 -20.35
N ALA A 131 -6.29 11.14 -19.79
CA ALA A 131 -6.11 12.48 -20.38
C ALA A 131 -5.44 12.39 -21.76
N LYS A 132 -4.33 11.66 -21.88
CA LYS A 132 -3.62 11.46 -23.18
C LYS A 132 -4.48 10.73 -24.20
N TYR A 133 -5.25 9.73 -23.75
CA TYR A 133 -6.16 8.98 -24.61
C TYR A 133 -7.31 9.88 -25.09
N SER A 134 -7.91 10.66 -24.18
CA SER A 134 -8.94 11.64 -24.49
C SER A 134 -8.47 12.66 -25.53
N ASP A 135 -7.30 13.26 -25.31
CA ASP A 135 -6.68 14.19 -26.25
C ASP A 135 -6.48 13.57 -27.63
N LYS A 136 -6.04 12.31 -27.70
CA LYS A 136 -5.80 11.60 -28.95
C LYS A 136 -7.10 11.30 -29.70
N VAL A 137 -8.08 10.72 -29.01
CA VAL A 137 -9.39 10.38 -29.61
C VAL A 137 -10.08 11.64 -30.11
N LEU A 138 -10.05 12.71 -29.31
CA LEU A 138 -10.57 14.00 -29.71
C LEU A 138 -9.84 14.52 -30.96
N ALA A 139 -8.50 14.55 -30.94
CA ALA A 139 -7.72 15.00 -32.09
C ALA A 139 -8.02 14.20 -33.37
N ASP A 140 -8.18 12.88 -33.27
CA ASP A 140 -8.51 12.02 -34.40
C ASP A 140 -9.93 12.31 -34.94
N SER A 141 -10.91 12.53 -34.06
CA SER A 141 -12.27 12.94 -34.42
C SER A 141 -12.30 14.31 -35.14
N ILE A 142 -11.60 15.30 -34.58
CA ILE A 142 -11.47 16.63 -35.19
C ILE A 142 -10.76 16.56 -36.54
N ARG A 143 -9.68 15.77 -36.66
CA ARG A 143 -8.94 15.59 -37.92
C ARG A 143 -9.84 15.01 -39.00
N ALA A 144 -10.59 13.95 -38.67
CA ALA A 144 -11.53 13.33 -39.60
C ALA A 144 -12.61 14.32 -40.06
N ALA A 145 -13.16 15.11 -39.15
CA ALA A 145 -14.14 16.14 -39.45
C ALA A 145 -13.55 17.26 -40.33
N ALA A 146 -12.33 17.73 -40.03
CA ALA A 146 -11.65 18.76 -40.81
C ALA A 146 -11.37 18.31 -42.25
N ILE A 147 -10.89 17.07 -42.43
CA ILE A 147 -10.70 16.46 -43.75
C ILE A 147 -12.04 16.40 -44.50
N LYS A 148 -13.11 15.96 -43.84
CA LYS A 148 -14.45 15.90 -44.43
C LYS A 148 -15.00 17.28 -44.79
N ALA A 149 -14.68 18.31 -44.00
CA ALA A 149 -14.99 19.71 -44.30
C ALA A 149 -14.07 20.33 -45.38
N GLY A 150 -13.11 19.57 -45.91
CA GLY A 150 -12.22 20.01 -46.99
C GLY A 150 -11.06 20.90 -46.56
N ALA A 151 -10.65 20.84 -45.30
CA ALA A 151 -9.47 21.57 -44.80
C ALA A 151 -8.17 21.08 -45.48
N LEU A 152 -7.17 21.95 -45.51
CA LEU A 152 -5.83 21.59 -45.98
C LEU A 152 -5.18 20.57 -45.03
N PRO A 153 -4.49 19.52 -45.52
CA PRO A 153 -3.77 18.57 -44.67
C PRO A 153 -2.76 19.26 -43.74
N GLU A 154 -2.08 20.30 -44.22
CA GLU A 154 -1.10 21.08 -43.47
C GLU A 154 -1.74 21.92 -42.35
N ALA A 155 -3.04 22.19 -42.42
CA ALA A 155 -3.79 22.93 -41.42
C ALA A 155 -4.37 22.04 -40.30
N ALA A 156 -4.26 20.71 -40.42
CA ALA A 156 -4.90 19.77 -39.50
C ALA A 156 -4.50 20.03 -38.03
N GLU A 157 -3.22 20.27 -37.75
CA GLU A 157 -2.74 20.50 -36.39
C GLU A 157 -3.19 21.87 -35.81
N ASP A 158 -3.34 22.91 -36.64
CA ASP A 158 -3.92 24.19 -36.19
C ASP A 158 -5.41 24.05 -35.86
N ILE A 159 -6.15 23.30 -36.68
CA ILE A 159 -7.57 23.02 -36.42
C ILE A 159 -7.75 22.20 -35.14
N ILE A 160 -6.93 21.16 -34.93
CA ILE A 160 -6.93 20.38 -33.69
C ILE A 160 -6.62 21.28 -32.48
N LEU A 161 -5.63 22.16 -32.58
CA LEU A 161 -5.27 23.08 -31.50
C LEU A 161 -6.43 24.01 -31.13
N ARG A 162 -7.13 24.58 -32.12
CA ARG A 162 -8.32 25.42 -31.91
C ARG A 162 -9.47 24.64 -31.28
N ALA A 163 -9.65 23.39 -31.68
CA ALA A 163 -10.72 22.53 -31.19
C ALA A 163 -10.57 22.16 -29.70
N ARG A 164 -9.35 22.09 -29.16
CA ARG A 164 -9.11 21.74 -27.74
C ARG A 164 -9.80 22.67 -26.74
N GLY A 165 -10.03 23.92 -27.11
CA GLY A 165 -10.75 24.89 -26.27
C GLY A 165 -12.27 24.86 -26.44
N THR A 166 -12.77 24.09 -27.42
CA THR A 166 -14.20 24.03 -27.77
C THR A 166 -14.79 22.66 -27.51
N PHE A 167 -13.99 21.58 -27.58
CA PHE A 167 -14.48 20.21 -27.44
C PHE A 167 -13.86 19.49 -26.25
N LYS A 168 -14.67 18.62 -25.66
CA LYS A 168 -14.25 17.61 -24.68
C LYS A 168 -14.74 16.24 -25.13
N LEU A 169 -14.07 15.19 -24.67
CA LEU A 169 -14.53 13.83 -24.85
C LEU A 169 -15.57 13.49 -23.78
N SER A 170 -16.72 12.96 -24.17
CA SER A 170 -17.74 12.43 -23.26
C SER A 170 -17.31 11.09 -22.66
N GLU A 171 -18.07 10.62 -21.65
CA GLU A 171 -17.89 9.27 -21.09
C GLU A 171 -18.10 8.17 -22.15
N ASP A 172 -18.95 8.43 -23.15
CA ASP A 172 -19.21 7.52 -24.27
C ASP A 172 -18.13 7.57 -25.36
N GLY A 173 -17.12 8.43 -25.22
CA GLY A 173 -16.03 8.58 -26.19
C GLY A 173 -16.39 9.47 -27.39
N GLU A 174 -17.42 10.31 -27.28
CA GLU A 174 -17.84 11.23 -28.33
C GLU A 174 -17.31 12.65 -28.08
N ALA A 175 -16.99 13.38 -29.15
CA ALA A 175 -16.55 14.77 -29.04
C ALA A 175 -17.77 15.68 -28.86
N ILE A 176 -17.89 16.27 -27.67
CA ILE A 176 -18.97 17.19 -27.31
C ILE A 176 -18.40 18.61 -27.23
N ALA A 177 -19.04 19.55 -27.94
CA ALA A 177 -18.69 20.95 -27.84
C ALA A 177 -19.18 21.54 -26.51
N THR A 178 -18.30 22.24 -25.79
CA THR A 178 -18.61 22.95 -24.55
C THR A 178 -18.16 24.40 -24.61
N ASP A 179 -18.89 25.28 -23.95
CA ASP A 179 -18.49 26.67 -23.80
C ASP A 179 -17.43 26.85 -22.68
N ARG A 180 -17.17 28.12 -22.31
CA ARG A 180 -16.20 28.46 -21.26
C ARG A 180 -16.62 28.04 -19.87
N ASP A 181 -17.92 27.97 -19.62
CA ASP A 181 -18.49 27.56 -18.34
C ASP A 181 -18.62 26.03 -18.26
N GLY A 182 -18.40 25.34 -19.38
CA GLY A 182 -18.43 23.88 -19.50
C GLY A 182 -19.78 23.34 -19.94
N GLU A 183 -20.71 24.22 -20.31
CA GLU A 183 -22.04 23.86 -20.77
C GLU A 183 -22.02 23.42 -22.23
N VAL A 184 -22.91 22.49 -22.58
CA VAL A 184 -22.96 21.92 -23.93
C VAL A 184 -23.42 22.98 -24.94
N VAL A 185 -22.62 23.17 -25.99
CA VAL A 185 -22.97 24.01 -27.12
C VAL A 185 -23.77 23.17 -28.11
N TYR A 186 -24.97 23.62 -28.45
CA TYR A 186 -25.84 22.93 -29.41
C TYR A 186 -25.56 23.34 -30.85
N GLY A 187 -25.74 22.39 -31.77
CA GLY A 187 -25.61 22.59 -33.20
C GLY A 187 -26.77 23.39 -33.82
N LYS A 188 -26.82 23.44 -35.15
CA LYS A 188 -27.82 24.22 -35.90
C LYS A 188 -29.25 23.73 -35.66
N ASP A 189 -29.43 22.49 -35.23
CA ASP A 189 -30.72 21.87 -34.93
C ASP A 189 -31.29 22.25 -33.56
N GLY A 190 -30.48 22.87 -32.69
CA GLY A 190 -30.84 23.25 -31.32
C GLY A 190 -31.15 22.08 -30.38
N LYS A 191 -30.81 20.84 -30.76
CA LYS A 191 -31.15 19.61 -30.02
C LYS A 191 -29.95 18.73 -29.77
N THR A 192 -29.04 18.61 -30.75
CA THR A 192 -27.83 17.81 -30.63
C THR A 192 -26.64 18.72 -30.31
N PRO A 193 -25.64 18.22 -29.55
CA PRO A 193 -24.40 18.96 -29.35
C PRO A 193 -23.76 19.29 -30.71
N LEU A 194 -23.17 20.48 -30.81
CA LEU A 194 -22.44 20.91 -32.00
C LEU A 194 -21.37 19.87 -32.33
N SER A 195 -21.48 19.28 -33.51
CA SER A 195 -20.55 18.23 -33.93
C SER A 195 -19.22 18.81 -34.42
N PRO A 196 -18.12 18.03 -34.38
CA PRO A 196 -16.85 18.40 -35.00
C PRO A 196 -16.95 18.86 -36.45
N LEU A 197 -17.84 18.25 -37.25
CA LEU A 197 -18.02 18.59 -38.65
C LEU A 197 -18.68 19.95 -38.82
N GLU A 198 -19.79 20.19 -38.11
CA GLU A 198 -20.49 21.48 -38.15
C GLU A 198 -19.62 22.62 -37.64
N TRP A 199 -18.80 22.36 -36.61
CA TRP A 199 -17.83 23.32 -36.12
C TRP A 199 -16.71 23.59 -37.13
N ALA A 200 -16.18 22.56 -37.81
CA ALA A 200 -15.18 22.76 -38.85
C ALA A 200 -15.75 23.58 -40.03
N GLU A 201 -17.02 23.38 -40.38
CA GLU A 201 -17.71 24.20 -41.37
C GLU A 201 -17.84 25.67 -40.96
N SER A 202 -18.18 25.96 -39.69
CA SER A 202 -18.24 27.35 -39.20
C SER A 202 -16.86 27.98 -39.05
N LEU A 203 -15.85 27.18 -38.71
CA LEU A 203 -14.46 27.61 -38.66
C LEU A 203 -13.95 28.04 -40.05
N ARG A 204 -14.45 27.43 -41.14
CA ARG A 204 -14.11 27.83 -42.50
C ARG A 204 -14.48 29.28 -42.82
N GLU A 205 -15.57 29.78 -42.24
CA GLU A 205 -16.04 31.16 -42.45
C GLU A 205 -15.13 32.18 -41.75
N THR A 206 -14.53 31.79 -40.61
CA THR A 206 -13.73 32.69 -39.76
C THR A 206 -12.22 32.52 -39.94
N ALA A 207 -11.76 31.35 -40.36
CA ALA A 207 -10.36 30.98 -40.57
C ALA A 207 -10.13 30.41 -41.98
N THR A 208 -10.55 31.17 -43.00
CA THR A 208 -10.53 30.77 -44.42
C THR A 208 -9.17 30.29 -44.95
N HIS A 209 -8.06 30.75 -44.37
CA HIS A 209 -6.70 30.38 -44.74
C HIS A 209 -6.34 28.91 -44.46
N LEU A 210 -7.12 28.21 -43.64
CA LEU A 210 -6.95 26.79 -43.34
C LEU A 210 -7.59 25.88 -44.41
N TRP A 211 -8.30 26.47 -45.38
CA TRP A 211 -8.92 25.77 -46.51
C TRP A 211 -8.26 26.16 -47.83
N PRO A 212 -8.38 25.31 -48.88
CA PRO A 212 -7.96 25.67 -50.21
C PRO A 212 -8.63 26.97 -50.65
N ARG A 213 -7.85 27.89 -51.21
CA ARG A 213 -8.42 29.08 -51.86
C ARG A 213 -9.27 28.63 -53.03
N ALA A 214 -10.45 29.24 -53.20
CA ALA A 214 -11.26 29.01 -54.38
C ALA A 214 -10.42 29.32 -55.64
N GLN A 215 -10.18 28.31 -56.46
CA GLN A 215 -9.49 28.46 -57.74
C GLN A 215 -10.52 29.01 -58.73
N GLY A 216 -10.75 30.32 -58.65
CA GLY A 216 -11.88 30.99 -59.31
C GLY A 216 -11.61 32.47 -59.57
N ALA A 217 -10.45 32.75 -60.15
CA ALA A 217 -10.08 33.92 -60.96
C ALA A 217 -8.56 33.84 -61.08
N GLY A 218 -8.05 33.61 -62.29
CA GLY A 218 -6.62 33.60 -62.54
C GLY A 218 -5.97 34.86 -61.95
N GLN A 219 -4.72 34.74 -61.53
CA GLN A 219 -3.89 35.91 -61.27
C GLN A 219 -3.97 36.81 -62.51
N THR A 220 -4.72 37.91 -62.41
CA THR A 220 -4.48 39.03 -63.32
C THR A 220 -3.15 39.56 -62.85
N GLY A 221 -2.09 39.11 -63.50
CA GLY A 221 -0.74 39.61 -63.27
C GLY A 221 -0.81 41.13 -63.37
N ASP A 222 -0.41 41.78 -62.29
CA ASP A 222 -0.23 43.22 -62.20
C ASP A 222 0.95 43.61 -63.10
N ASN A 223 0.71 43.60 -64.41
CA ASN A 223 1.67 44.07 -65.39
C ASN A 223 1.51 45.58 -65.45
N GLY A 224 2.10 46.25 -64.46
CA GLY A 224 2.08 47.70 -64.22
C GLY A 224 1.79 48.56 -65.45
N GLY A 225 0.50 48.84 -65.67
CA GLY A 225 0.03 49.76 -66.66
C GLY A 225 0.25 51.18 -66.18
N LYS A 226 1.49 51.70 -66.27
CA LYS A 226 1.68 53.14 -66.34
C LYS A 226 0.98 53.60 -67.62
N ALA A 227 -0.18 54.24 -67.47
CA ALA A 227 -0.87 54.91 -68.55
C ALA A 227 0.15 55.80 -69.29
N THR A 228 0.54 55.39 -70.50
CA THR A 228 1.45 56.18 -71.32
C THR A 228 0.62 57.31 -71.89
N LYS A 229 0.97 58.56 -71.52
CA LYS A 229 0.32 59.77 -72.02
C LYS A 229 0.18 59.72 -73.55
N LYS A 230 -0.95 60.19 -74.09
CA LYS A 230 -1.14 60.28 -75.56
C LYS A 230 -0.32 61.42 -76.15
N TRP A 231 -0.13 61.43 -77.48
CA TRP A 231 0.65 62.44 -78.21
C TRP A 231 0.32 63.86 -77.77
N GLY A 232 -0.97 64.21 -77.73
CA GLY A 232 -1.48 65.54 -77.40
C GLY A 232 -1.15 66.04 -75.99
N GLU A 233 -0.80 65.15 -75.07
CA GLU A 233 -0.49 65.47 -73.67
C GLU A 233 1.00 65.80 -73.44
N TYR A 234 1.86 65.59 -74.44
CA TYR A 234 3.26 66.02 -74.41
C TYR A 234 3.44 67.39 -75.08
N THR A 235 4.22 68.25 -74.46
CA THR A 235 4.71 69.50 -75.07
C THR A 235 5.69 69.21 -76.20
N GLU A 236 5.91 70.18 -77.09
CA GLU A 236 6.87 70.04 -78.19
C GLU A 236 8.29 69.78 -77.71
N THR A 237 8.69 70.42 -76.61
CA THR A 237 9.99 70.20 -75.94
C THR A 237 10.13 68.80 -75.36
N GLU A 238 9.07 68.25 -74.74
CA GLU A 238 9.09 66.87 -74.22
C GLU A 238 9.14 65.84 -75.35
N ARG A 239 8.39 66.08 -76.44
CA ARG A 239 8.43 65.22 -77.63
C ARG A 239 9.82 65.21 -78.26
N ALA A 240 10.47 66.36 -78.36
CA ALA A 240 11.84 66.47 -78.88
C ALA A 240 12.86 65.73 -78.00
N ALA A 241 12.73 65.85 -76.67
CA ALA A 241 13.56 65.10 -75.73
C ALA A 241 13.34 63.58 -75.86
N ILE A 242 12.08 63.13 -75.96
CA ILE A 242 11.75 61.71 -76.15
C ILE A 242 12.27 61.20 -77.49
N ALA A 243 12.19 61.98 -78.57
CA ALA A 243 12.73 61.57 -79.88
C ALA A 243 14.24 61.32 -79.83
N ARG A 244 14.97 62.11 -79.04
CA ARG A 244 16.42 61.99 -78.86
C ARG A 244 16.79 60.83 -77.93
N ASP A 245 16.13 60.76 -76.78
CA ASP A 245 16.54 59.92 -75.66
C ASP A 245 15.85 58.54 -75.68
N ASN A 246 14.68 58.42 -76.31
CA ASN A 246 13.94 57.16 -76.46
C ASN A 246 13.13 57.09 -77.78
N PRO A 247 13.79 56.74 -78.90
CA PRO A 247 13.16 56.69 -80.23
C PRO A 247 11.97 55.71 -80.34
N GLU A 248 11.99 54.61 -79.57
CA GLU A 248 10.91 53.62 -79.58
C GLU A 248 9.67 54.11 -78.85
N LEU A 249 9.84 54.80 -77.71
CA LEU A 249 8.74 55.48 -77.04
C LEU A 249 8.18 56.60 -77.92
N PHE A 250 9.03 57.32 -78.64
CA PHE A 250 8.61 58.36 -79.59
C PHE A 250 7.69 57.81 -80.68
N LYS A 251 8.05 56.68 -81.31
CA LYS A 251 7.19 56.01 -82.30
C LYS A 251 5.84 55.59 -81.71
N LYS A 252 5.84 55.08 -80.47
CA LYS A 252 4.62 54.65 -79.79
C LYS A 252 3.68 55.82 -79.48
N ILE A 253 4.21 56.95 -79.00
CA ILE A 253 3.39 58.15 -78.79
C ILE A 253 2.95 58.75 -80.13
N GLN A 254 3.77 58.71 -81.18
CA GLN A 254 3.39 59.21 -82.52
C GLN A 254 2.21 58.44 -83.11
N ALA A 255 2.10 57.13 -82.85
CA ALA A 255 0.95 56.32 -83.26
C ALA A 255 -0.37 56.73 -82.59
N THR A 256 -0.32 57.52 -81.50
CA THR A 256 -1.51 58.08 -80.83
C THR A 256 -1.87 59.48 -81.33
N LYS A 257 -1.20 60.00 -82.37
CA LYS A 257 -1.51 61.29 -82.98
C LYS A 257 -2.79 61.17 -83.81
N GLY A 258 -3.92 61.66 -83.27
CA GLY A 258 -5.21 61.68 -83.97
C GLY A 258 -6.24 60.65 -83.47
N THR A 259 -6.02 60.03 -82.31
CA THR A 259 -6.97 59.17 -81.55
C THR A 259 -7.18 59.66 -80.12
#